data_AF-F8WDP2-F1
#
_entry.id   AF-F8WDP2-F1
#
_cell.length_a   1.000
_cell.length_b   1.000
_cell.length_c   1.000
_cell.angle_alpha   90.00
_cell.angle_beta   90.00
_cell.angle_gamma   90.00
#
_symmetry.space_group_name_H-M   'P 1'
#
loop_
_entity.id
_entity.type
_entity.pdbx_description
1 polymer ?
#
loop_
_entity_poly.entity_id
_entity_poly.type
_entity_poly.pdbx_seq_one_letter_code
_entity_poly.pdbx_strand_id
1 'polypeptide(L)'
;MTEEVAREALLSFVDSKCCYSSTVAGDLVIQELKRQTLCRYRLETFSESRISEWTFQPFTNHSVDGPQRGASPRLWDIKVQGPPMFQEDTRKFQVPHSSLVKECHKCHGRGRYKCSGCHGAGTVRCPSCCGAKRKAKQSRRCQLCAGSGRRR
;
A
#
# COMPACT_ATOMS: atom_id res chain seq x y z
N MET A 1 -30.08 -27.97 -26.65
CA MET A 1 -30.06 -29.02 -25.62
C MET A 1 -30.89 -30.19 -26.12
N THR A 2 -30.33 -31.39 -26.06
CA THR A 2 -31.00 -32.67 -26.34
C THR A 2 -31.31 -33.37 -25.02
N GLU A 3 -32.07 -34.47 -25.05
CA GLU A 3 -32.41 -35.24 -23.84
C GLU A 3 -31.15 -35.79 -23.16
N GLU A 4 -30.20 -36.29 -23.94
CA GLU A 4 -28.96 -36.89 -23.44
C GLU A 4 -28.15 -35.87 -22.62
N VAL A 5 -28.02 -34.64 -23.14
CA VAL A 5 -27.31 -33.55 -22.45
C VAL A 5 -28.06 -33.11 -21.18
N ALA A 6 -29.40 -33.13 -21.19
CA ALA A 6 -30.20 -32.81 -20.01
C ALA A 6 -30.07 -33.91 -18.93
N ARG A 7 -30.03 -35.18 -19.35
CA ARG A 7 -29.85 -36.34 -18.46
C ARG A 7 -28.46 -36.36 -17.85
N GLU A 8 -27.42 -36.11 -18.64
CA GLU A 8 -26.05 -36.01 -18.13
C GLU A 8 -25.90 -34.87 -17.11
N ALA A 9 -26.49 -33.70 -17.38
CA ALA A 9 -26.49 -32.58 -16.43
C ALA A 9 -27.23 -32.91 -15.12
N LEU A 10 -28.35 -33.65 -15.19
CA LEU A 10 -29.10 -34.12 -14.02
C LEU A 10 -28.27 -35.10 -13.18
N LEU A 11 -27.62 -36.07 -13.82
CA LEU A 11 -26.75 -37.04 -13.15
C LEU A 11 -25.56 -36.34 -12.47
N SER A 12 -24.90 -35.42 -13.16
CA SER A 12 -23.80 -34.63 -12.60
C SER A 12 -24.25 -33.80 -11.38
N PHE A 13 -25.46 -33.22 -11.42
CA PHE A 13 -26.03 -32.52 -10.27
C PHE A 13 -26.31 -33.45 -9.08
N VAL A 14 -26.87 -34.63 -9.33
CA VAL A 14 -27.19 -35.65 -8.32
C VAL A 14 -25.93 -36.18 -7.64
N ASP A 15 -24.89 -36.48 -8.42
CA ASP A 15 -23.60 -36.94 -7.91
C ASP A 15 -22.90 -35.89 -7.03
N SER A 16 -23.19 -34.60 -7.24
CA SER A 16 -22.68 -33.51 -6.38
C SER A 16 -23.33 -33.44 -5.00
N LYS A 17 -24.38 -34.25 -4.73
CA LYS A 17 -25.14 -34.27 -3.48
C LYS A 17 -24.96 -35.60 -2.74
N CYS A 18 -24.41 -35.51 -1.52
CA CYS A 18 -24.03 -36.62 -0.62
C CYS A 18 -25.07 -37.75 -0.41
N CYS A 19 -26.36 -37.51 -0.65
CA CYS A 19 -27.41 -38.48 -0.32
C CYS A 19 -28.44 -38.66 -1.44
N TYR A 20 -28.18 -38.13 -2.65
CA TYR A 20 -29.10 -38.35 -3.77
C TYR A 20 -28.75 -39.68 -4.43
N SER A 21 -29.76 -40.49 -4.69
CA SER A 21 -29.60 -41.76 -5.37
C SER A 21 -29.49 -41.53 -6.88
N SER A 22 -28.33 -41.86 -7.46
CA SER A 22 -28.09 -41.77 -8.90
C SER A 22 -28.95 -42.73 -9.72
N THR A 23 -29.42 -43.84 -9.12
CA THR A 23 -30.31 -44.80 -9.79
C THR A 23 -31.66 -44.17 -10.12
N VAL A 24 -32.26 -43.40 -9.20
CA VAL A 24 -33.54 -42.71 -9.44
C VAL A 24 -33.39 -41.65 -10.55
N ALA A 25 -32.24 -40.98 -10.61
CA ALA A 25 -31.95 -39.98 -11.63
C ALA A 25 -31.73 -40.59 -13.03
N GLY A 26 -31.15 -41.78 -13.10
CA GLY A 26 -30.98 -42.54 -14.34
C GLY A 26 -32.29 -43.05 -14.94
N ASP A 27 -33.20 -43.53 -14.09
CA ASP A 27 -34.47 -44.15 -14.49
C ASP A 27 -35.60 -43.14 -14.80
N LEU A 28 -35.40 -41.86 -14.49
CA LEU A 28 -36.38 -40.80 -14.75
C LEU A 28 -36.68 -40.64 -16.25
N VAL A 29 -37.96 -40.65 -16.61
CA VAL A 29 -38.42 -40.39 -17.97
C VAL A 29 -38.63 -38.89 -18.18
N ILE A 30 -37.90 -38.29 -19.11
CA ILE A 30 -38.04 -36.87 -19.46
C ILE A 30 -39.25 -36.74 -20.39
N GLN A 31 -40.37 -36.27 -19.86
CA GLN A 31 -41.62 -36.15 -20.62
C GLN A 31 -41.62 -34.96 -21.59
N GLU A 32 -41.00 -33.84 -21.20
CA GLU A 32 -41.04 -32.60 -21.98
C GLU A 32 -39.77 -31.78 -21.73
N LEU A 33 -39.15 -31.28 -22.81
CA LEU A 33 -37.99 -30.41 -22.74
C LEU A 33 -38.34 -29.00 -23.22
N LYS A 34 -38.71 -28.12 -22.28
CA LYS A 34 -39.05 -26.72 -22.59
C LYS A 34 -37.81 -25.84 -22.59
N ARG A 35 -37.54 -25.17 -23.70
CA ARG A 35 -36.49 -24.14 -23.77
C ARG A 35 -37.00 -22.86 -23.10
N GLN A 36 -36.26 -22.40 -22.10
CA GLN A 36 -36.47 -21.10 -21.48
C GLN A 36 -35.23 -20.24 -21.66
N THR A 37 -35.45 -18.95 -21.91
CA THR A 37 -34.37 -17.98 -22.00
C THR A 37 -34.02 -17.53 -20.59
N LEU A 38 -32.83 -17.93 -20.11
CA LEU A 38 -32.29 -17.46 -18.84
C LEU A 38 -31.31 -16.31 -19.09
N CYS A 39 -31.63 -15.11 -18.60
CA CYS A 39 -30.69 -13.99 -18.58
C CYS A 39 -29.94 -13.99 -17.25
N ARG A 40 -28.66 -14.38 -17.27
CA ARG A 40 -27.77 -14.22 -16.12
C ARG A 40 -27.07 -12.86 -16.23
N TYR A 41 -27.45 -11.91 -15.39
CA TYR A 41 -26.73 -10.64 -15.27
C TYR A 41 -25.75 -10.69 -14.10
N ARG A 42 -24.61 -10.01 -14.25
CA ARG A 42 -23.65 -9.75 -13.19
C ARG A 42 -23.52 -8.24 -13.04
N LEU A 43 -23.95 -7.70 -11.90
CA LEU A 43 -23.77 -6.30 -11.57
C LEU A 43 -22.42 -6.13 -10.89
N GLU A 44 -21.50 -5.45 -11.54
CA GLU A 44 -20.23 -5.03 -10.94
C GLU A 44 -20.30 -3.54 -10.66
N THR A 45 -19.93 -3.14 -9.45
CA THR A 45 -19.87 -1.74 -9.03
C THR A 45 -18.42 -1.41 -8.71
N PHE A 46 -18.00 -0.20 -9.06
CA PHE A 46 -16.69 0.33 -8.68
C PHE A 46 -16.88 1.66 -7.96
N SER A 47 -16.03 1.92 -6.98
CA SER A 47 -16.01 3.19 -6.25
C SER A 47 -14.58 3.68 -6.11
N GLU A 48 -14.39 4.98 -6.19
CA GLU A 48 -13.10 5.62 -5.97
C GLU A 48 -13.13 6.37 -4.63
N SER A 49 -12.12 6.18 -3.81
CA SER A 49 -11.88 6.96 -2.60
C SER A 49 -10.52 7.66 -2.71
N ARG A 50 -10.45 8.92 -2.26
CA ARG A 50 -9.21 9.71 -2.27
C ARG A 50 -8.95 10.27 -0.87
N ILE A 51 -7.74 10.04 -0.37
CA ILE A 51 -7.30 10.46 0.97
C ILE A 51 -5.92 11.11 0.86
N SER A 52 -5.69 12.19 1.61
CA SER A 52 -4.36 12.82 1.76
C SER A 52 -3.79 12.56 3.14
N GLU A 53 -2.53 12.15 3.19
CA GLU A 53 -1.77 11.97 4.42
C GLU A 53 -0.38 12.63 4.32
N TRP A 54 0.14 13.09 5.45
CA TRP A 54 1.50 13.64 5.51
C TRP A 54 2.53 12.51 5.53
N THR A 55 3.40 12.50 4.51
CA THR A 55 4.57 11.62 4.47
C THR A 55 5.84 12.40 4.77
N PHE A 56 6.84 11.76 5.37
CA PHE A 56 8.11 12.41 5.68
C PHE A 56 9.31 11.65 5.11
N GLN A 57 10.26 12.38 4.56
CA GLN A 57 11.52 11.84 4.05
C GLN A 57 12.71 12.75 4.37
N PRO A 58 13.95 12.21 4.47
CA PRO A 58 15.14 13.02 4.61
C PRO A 58 15.24 14.09 3.52
N PHE A 59 15.52 15.33 3.91
CA PHE A 59 15.72 16.39 2.93
C PHE A 59 17.07 16.22 2.21
N THR A 60 17.04 16.15 0.88
CA THR A 60 18.21 15.88 0.02
C THR A 60 18.83 17.15 -0.58
N ASN A 61 18.52 18.34 -0.07
CA ASN A 61 18.97 19.65 -0.59
C ASN A 61 18.52 20.02 -2.01
N HIS A 62 17.59 19.25 -2.60
CA HIS A 62 16.96 19.61 -3.88
C HIS A 62 15.78 20.55 -3.66
N SER A 63 15.41 21.32 -4.69
CA SER A 63 14.21 22.14 -4.66
C SER A 63 12.96 21.27 -4.45
N VAL A 64 12.06 21.68 -3.56
CA VAL A 64 10.79 20.99 -3.33
C VAL A 64 9.63 21.71 -4.01
N ASP A 65 8.61 20.94 -4.36
CA ASP A 65 7.36 21.47 -4.86
C ASP A 65 6.42 21.85 -3.70
N GLY A 66 6.58 23.07 -3.20
CA GLY A 66 5.81 23.61 -2.08
C GLY A 66 4.90 24.78 -2.48
N PRO A 67 4.24 25.42 -1.50
CA PRO A 67 3.22 26.45 -1.74
C PRO A 67 3.71 27.66 -2.53
N GLN A 68 5.02 27.91 -2.53
CA GLN A 68 5.66 28.93 -3.37
C GLN A 68 5.50 28.70 -4.89
N ARG A 69 5.14 27.49 -5.32
CA ARG A 69 4.89 27.16 -6.75
C ARG A 69 3.39 27.20 -7.11
N GLY A 70 2.51 27.44 -6.15
CA GLY A 70 1.07 27.50 -6.35
C GLY A 70 0.28 27.00 -5.14
N ALA A 71 -1.04 27.16 -5.19
CA ALA A 71 -1.93 26.57 -4.19
C ALA A 71 -2.07 25.05 -4.44
N SER A 72 -2.06 24.26 -3.38
CA SER A 72 -2.34 22.82 -3.49
C SER A 72 -3.76 22.59 -3.99
N PRO A 73 -3.96 21.75 -5.03
CA PRO A 73 -5.28 21.45 -5.56
C PRO A 73 -6.13 20.66 -4.55
N ARG A 74 -7.46 20.65 -4.74
CA ARG A 74 -8.33 19.74 -3.98
C ARG A 74 -8.10 18.30 -4.43
N LEU A 75 -8.45 17.33 -3.60
CA LEU A 75 -8.21 15.89 -3.87
C LEU A 75 -8.77 15.41 -5.23
N TRP A 76 -9.94 15.91 -5.61
CA TRP A 76 -10.61 15.55 -6.86
C TRP A 76 -10.08 16.31 -8.08
N ASP A 77 -9.42 17.46 -7.87
CA ASP A 77 -8.81 18.25 -8.94
C ASP A 77 -7.47 17.63 -9.41
N ILE A 78 -6.87 16.75 -8.60
CA ILE A 78 -5.66 16.01 -8.95
C ILE A 78 -5.99 15.04 -10.09
N LYS A 79 -5.31 15.22 -11.24
CA LYS A 79 -5.45 14.34 -12.40
C LYS A 79 -4.73 13.02 -12.12
N VAL A 80 -5.50 11.92 -12.15
CA VAL A 80 -5.00 10.55 -11.98
C VAL A 80 -5.48 9.75 -13.18
N GLN A 81 -4.62 8.90 -13.74
CA GLN A 81 -5.03 7.95 -14.77
C GLN A 81 -5.91 6.89 -14.13
N GLY A 82 -7.17 6.75 -14.56
CA GLY A 82 -8.09 5.75 -14.02
C GLY A 82 -7.60 4.32 -14.27
N PRO A 83 -7.86 3.37 -13.36
CA PRO A 83 -7.59 1.96 -13.62
C PRO A 83 -8.51 1.40 -14.72
N PRO A 84 -8.18 0.23 -15.29
CA PRO A 84 -9.11 -0.52 -16.11
C PRO A 84 -10.42 -0.79 -15.35
N MET A 85 -11.55 -0.79 -16.06
CA MET A 85 -12.86 -1.00 -15.42
C MET A 85 -12.90 -2.35 -14.70
N PHE A 86 -13.47 -2.34 -13.49
CA PHE A 86 -13.65 -3.52 -12.61
C PHE A 86 -12.35 -4.19 -12.15
N GLN A 87 -11.24 -3.45 -12.12
CA GLN A 87 -10.00 -3.87 -11.49
C GLN A 87 -9.70 -3.02 -10.26
N GLU A 88 -9.39 -3.68 -9.15
CA GLU A 88 -8.98 -3.00 -7.92
C GLU A 88 -7.58 -2.40 -8.10
N ASP A 89 -7.43 -1.14 -7.72
CA ASP A 89 -6.17 -0.42 -7.83
C ASP A 89 -6.02 0.55 -6.66
N THR A 90 -4.79 0.72 -6.17
CA THR A 90 -4.43 1.67 -5.14
C THR A 90 -3.15 2.37 -5.53
N ARG A 91 -3.22 3.70 -5.66
CA ARG A 91 -2.08 4.52 -6.07
C ARG A 91 -1.78 5.61 -5.05
N LYS A 92 -0.48 5.87 -4.86
CA LYS A 92 0.01 6.92 -3.97
C LYS A 92 0.76 7.95 -4.79
N PHE A 93 0.38 9.22 -4.65
CA PHE A 93 0.99 10.34 -5.35
C PHE A 93 1.35 11.44 -4.36
N GLN A 94 2.43 12.17 -4.66
CA GLN A 94 2.70 13.42 -3.96
C GLN A 94 1.68 14.46 -4.43
N VAL A 95 1.02 15.12 -3.49
CA VAL A 95 0.09 16.19 -3.81
C VAL A 95 0.89 17.39 -4.36
N PRO A 96 0.54 17.93 -5.53
CA PRO A 96 1.22 19.08 -6.10
C PRO A 96 1.24 20.27 -5.15
N HIS A 97 2.35 20.98 -5.12
CA HIS A 97 2.57 22.21 -4.35
C HIS A 97 2.42 22.06 -2.82
N SER A 98 2.38 20.82 -2.29
CA SER A 98 2.16 20.57 -0.86
C SER A 98 3.43 20.22 -0.07
N SER A 99 4.60 20.15 -0.71
CA SER A 99 5.84 19.73 -0.05
C SER A 99 6.42 20.85 0.80
N LEU A 100 6.84 20.53 2.03
CA LEU A 100 7.38 21.50 2.97
C LEU A 100 8.69 20.97 3.56
N VAL A 101 9.73 21.79 3.60
CA VAL A 101 10.95 21.44 4.33
C VAL A 101 10.83 21.96 5.75
N LYS A 102 10.91 21.06 6.72
CA LYS A 102 10.90 21.37 8.16
C LYS A 102 12.15 20.84 8.84
N GLU A 103 12.49 21.43 9.97
CA GLU A 103 13.53 20.88 10.84
C GLU A 103 13.14 19.48 11.35
N CYS A 104 14.12 18.61 11.45
CA CYS A 104 13.91 17.28 12.02
C CYS A 104 13.63 17.41 13.51
N HIS A 105 12.39 17.14 13.92
CA HIS A 105 11.97 17.18 15.32
C HIS A 105 12.83 16.28 16.24
N LYS A 106 13.35 15.15 15.72
CA LYS A 106 14.09 14.19 16.54
C LYS A 106 15.51 14.66 16.88
N CYS A 107 16.15 15.42 16.00
CA CYS A 107 17.50 15.93 16.24
C CYS A 107 17.55 17.46 16.39
N HIS A 108 16.40 18.14 16.34
CA HIS A 108 16.26 19.59 16.40
C HIS A 108 17.22 20.30 15.43
N GLY A 109 17.17 19.91 14.15
CA GLY A 109 18.04 20.52 13.12
C GLY A 109 19.50 20.03 13.09
N ARG A 110 19.99 19.31 14.12
CA ARG A 110 21.42 19.00 14.27
C ARG A 110 21.94 17.91 13.33
N GLY A 111 21.06 17.10 12.74
CA GLY A 111 21.43 15.95 11.92
C GLY A 111 22.06 14.77 12.67
N ARG A 112 22.42 14.93 13.95
CA ARG A 112 23.07 13.89 14.77
C ARG A 112 22.54 13.90 16.20
N TYR A 113 22.68 12.78 16.89
CA TYR A 113 22.35 12.66 18.31
C TYR A 113 23.55 12.99 19.18
N LYS A 114 23.32 13.61 20.33
CA LYS A 114 24.38 13.81 21.34
C LYS A 114 24.91 12.45 21.75
N CYS A 115 26.22 12.23 21.59
CA CYS A 115 26.83 10.96 21.97
C CYS A 115 26.80 10.84 23.50
N SER A 116 26.26 9.75 24.02
CA SER A 116 26.21 9.48 25.46
C SER A 116 27.61 9.32 26.07
N GLY A 117 28.58 8.83 25.30
CA GLY A 117 29.93 8.56 25.83
C GLY A 117 30.88 9.76 25.81
N CYS A 118 30.75 10.69 24.85
CA CYS A 118 31.60 11.89 24.81
C CYS A 118 30.86 13.17 25.19
N HIS A 119 29.54 13.09 25.42
CA HIS A 119 28.67 14.24 25.71
C HIS A 119 28.80 15.41 24.71
N GLY A 120 29.25 15.15 23.48
CA GLY A 120 29.48 16.17 22.45
C GLY A 120 30.94 16.57 22.25
N ALA A 121 31.87 16.10 23.09
CA ALA A 121 33.30 16.42 22.98
C ALA A 121 34.02 15.76 21.80
N GLY A 122 33.35 14.86 21.05
CA GLY A 122 33.93 14.14 19.91
C GLY A 122 35.03 13.14 20.25
N THR A 123 35.44 13.07 21.51
CA THR A 123 36.52 12.19 22.00
C THR A 123 36.17 11.59 23.35
N VAL A 124 36.70 10.40 23.65
CA VAL A 124 36.60 9.75 24.96
C VAL A 124 37.97 9.31 25.43
N ARG A 125 38.17 9.24 26.76
CA ARG A 125 39.39 8.67 27.34
C ARG A 125 39.50 7.20 26.93
N CYS A 126 40.68 6.80 26.48
CA CYS A 126 40.93 5.44 26.06
C CYS A 126 40.98 4.50 27.29
N PRO A 127 40.04 3.54 27.42
CA PRO A 127 40.00 2.64 28.59
C PRO A 127 41.25 1.77 28.68
N SER A 128 41.76 1.33 27.53
CA SER A 128 42.91 0.42 27.43
C SER A 128 44.27 1.06 27.72
N CYS A 129 44.34 2.38 27.90
CA CYS A 129 45.59 3.07 28.28
C CYS A 129 45.37 4.02 29.47
N CYS A 130 44.39 3.71 30.32
CA CYS A 130 44.07 4.48 31.53
C CYS A 130 43.87 6.00 31.29
N GLY A 131 43.39 6.38 30.10
CA GLY A 131 43.17 7.79 29.75
C GLY A 131 44.39 8.59 29.28
N ALA A 132 45.57 7.99 29.16
CA ALA A 132 46.77 8.65 28.62
C ALA A 132 46.58 9.17 27.19
N LYS A 133 45.70 8.53 26.41
CA LYS A 133 45.32 8.96 25.06
C LYS A 133 43.79 9.12 24.97
N ARG A 134 43.36 10.02 24.08
CA ARG A 134 41.94 10.16 23.70
C ARG A 134 41.68 9.44 22.39
N LYS A 135 40.52 8.79 22.29
CA LYS A 135 40.03 8.15 21.06
C LYS A 135 38.88 8.97 20.49
N ALA A 136 38.85 9.14 19.17
CA ALA A 136 37.73 9.76 18.48
C ALA A 136 36.47 8.92 18.70
N LYS A 137 35.36 9.57 19.05
CA LYS A 137 34.05 8.95 19.20
C LYS A 137 33.05 9.73 18.38
N GLN A 138 32.63 9.14 17.27
CA GLN A 138 31.69 9.77 16.35
C GLN A 138 30.27 9.77 16.93
N SER A 139 29.59 10.90 16.84
CA SER A 139 28.16 10.98 17.16
C SER A 139 27.33 10.28 16.08
N ARG A 140 26.35 9.48 16.52
CA ARG A 140 25.44 8.76 15.62
C ARG A 140 24.61 9.74 14.80
N ARG A 141 24.56 9.49 13.48
CA ARG A 141 23.72 10.22 12.53
C ARG A 141 22.24 9.97 12.85
N CYS A 142 21.43 11.02 12.73
CA CYS A 142 19.99 10.89 12.90
C CYS A 142 19.40 10.13 11.72
N GLN A 143 18.81 8.97 12.01
CA GLN A 143 18.23 8.09 10.99
C GLN A 143 17.01 8.72 10.30
N LEU A 144 16.20 9.50 11.04
CA LEU A 144 14.98 10.14 10.51
C LEU A 144 15.24 11.24 9.47
N CYS A 145 16.43 11.83 9.44
CA CYS A 145 16.81 12.86 8.45
C CYS A 145 18.09 12.51 7.69
N ALA A 146 18.57 11.27 7.82
CA ALA A 146 19.83 10.80 7.22
C ALA A 146 21.03 11.77 7.39
N GLY A 147 21.05 12.53 8.49
CA GLY A 147 22.11 13.50 8.78
C GLY A 147 21.89 14.92 8.27
N SER A 148 20.85 15.20 7.48
CA SER A 148 20.62 16.54 6.91
C SER A 148 20.05 17.55 7.92
N GLY A 149 19.54 17.06 9.05
CA GLY A 149 18.87 17.89 10.05
C GLY A 149 17.46 18.36 9.63
N ARG A 150 17.06 18.10 8.38
CA ARG A 150 15.80 18.56 7.79
C ARG A 150 15.01 17.41 7.17
N ARG A 151 13.69 17.56 7.11
CA ARG A 151 12.76 16.58 6.52
C ARG A 151 11.86 17.31 5.54
N ARG A 152 11.53 16.65 4.44
CA ARG A 152 10.45 17.01 3.53
C ARG A 152 9.21 16.21 3.89
#